data_AF-A0A8S0H519-F1
#
_entry.id   AF-A0A8S0H519-F1
#
_cell.length_a   1.000
_cell.length_b   1.000
_cell.length_c   1.000
_cell.angle_alpha   90.00
_cell.angle_beta   90.00
_cell.angle_gamma   90.00
#
_symmetry.space_group_name_H-M   'P 1'
#
loop_
_entity.id
_entity.type
_entity.pdbx_description
1 polymer ?
#
loop_
_entity_poly.entity_id
_entity_poly.type
_entity_poly.pdbx_seq_one_letter_code
_entity_poly.pdbx_strand_id
1 'polypeptide(L)'
;MKVWTLRIGERSANQALVQVEDADHDWNMRIQKMNVEQTDRDTRYFTQVDGQKFVVLLLQEGYGELHLPGESKPLKVGYDSNLSSYGDAQAFLNEYLKAK
;
A
#
# COMPACT_ATOMS: atom_id res chain seq x y z
N MET A 1 -12.38 -2.95 4.96
CA MET A 1 -11.13 -2.31 4.53
C MET A 1 -10.22 -3.33 3.88
N LYS A 2 -9.63 -2.96 2.74
CA LYS A 2 -8.68 -3.80 1.99
C LYS A 2 -7.47 -2.95 1.61
N VAL A 3 -6.32 -3.60 1.45
CA VAL A 3 -5.11 -2.96 0.97
C VAL A 3 -4.54 -3.79 -0.17
N TRP A 4 -4.41 -3.16 -1.33
CA TRP A 4 -3.84 -3.79 -2.51
C TRP A 4 -2.43 -3.25 -2.73
N THR A 5 -1.52 -4.12 -3.17
CA THR A 5 -0.17 -3.70 -3.56
C THR A 5 0.19 -4.29 -4.92
N LEU A 6 0.79 -3.48 -5.78
CA LEU A 6 1.28 -3.91 -7.10
C LEU A 6 2.68 -3.36 -7.31
N ARG A 7 3.69 -4.24 -7.38
CA ARG A 7 5.06 -3.84 -7.73
C ARG A 7 5.08 -3.26 -9.15
N ILE A 8 5.80 -2.15 -9.34
CA ILE A 8 5.95 -1.50 -10.64
C ILE A 8 7.41 -1.14 -10.92
N GLY A 9 7.74 -1.01 -12.20
CA GLY A 9 9.09 -0.65 -12.67
C GLY A 9 10.09 -1.80 -12.57
N GLU A 10 11.36 -1.48 -12.77
CA GLU A 10 12.45 -2.44 -12.61
C GLU A 10 12.53 -2.94 -11.17
N ARG A 11 13.00 -4.18 -10.98
CA ARG A 11 13.13 -4.78 -9.65
C ARG A 11 14.02 -3.94 -8.72
N SER A 12 15.05 -3.30 -9.27
CA SER A 12 15.98 -2.40 -8.57
C SER A 12 15.35 -1.08 -8.12
N ALA A 13 14.28 -0.63 -8.77
CA ALA A 13 13.62 0.62 -8.43
C ALA A 13 12.87 0.55 -7.09
N ASN A 14 12.47 -0.66 -6.66
CA ASN A 14 11.74 -0.90 -5.42
C ASN A 14 10.51 0.01 -5.27
N GLN A 15 9.63 0.00 -6.27
CA GLN A 15 8.41 0.79 -6.26
C GLN A 15 7.18 -0.10 -6.35
N ALA A 16 6.11 0.37 -5.73
CA ALA A 16 4.82 -0.28 -5.78
C ALA A 16 3.71 0.77 -5.85
N LEU A 17 2.59 0.38 -6.41
CA LEU A 17 1.34 1.08 -6.22
C LEU A 17 0.61 0.46 -5.03
N VAL A 18 -0.02 1.30 -4.22
CA VAL A 18 -0.80 0.88 -3.05
C VAL A 18 -2.16 1.57 -3.10
N GLN A 19 -3.22 0.81 -2.89
CA GLN A 19 -4.59 1.31 -2.79
C GLN A 19 -5.20 0.85 -1.48
N VAL A 20 -5.92 1.76 -0.83
CA VAL A 20 -6.73 1.47 0.36
C VAL A 20 -8.19 1.57 -0.03
N GLU A 21 -8.97 0.52 0.22
CA GLU A 21 -10.42 0.49 -0.03
C GLU A 21 -11.21 0.32 1.26
N ASP A 22 -12.45 0.80 1.24
CA ASP A 22 -13.39 0.78 2.36
C ASP A 22 -12.79 1.42 3.63
N ALA A 23 -12.06 2.52 3.47
CA ALA A 23 -11.55 3.34 4.56
C ALA A 23 -12.43 4.58 4.76
N ASP A 24 -12.70 4.94 6.02
CA ASP A 24 -13.28 6.23 6.39
C ASP A 24 -12.16 7.28 6.44
N HIS A 25 -11.55 7.57 5.27
CA HIS A 25 -10.40 8.45 5.15
C HIS A 25 -10.26 9.00 3.73
N ASP A 26 -9.63 10.16 3.56
CA ASP A 26 -9.37 10.79 2.26
C ASP A 26 -8.64 9.89 1.26
N TRP A 27 -7.91 8.91 1.75
CA TRP A 27 -7.14 7.95 0.95
C TRP A 27 -7.96 6.78 0.44
N ASN A 28 -9.25 6.70 0.78
CA ASN A 28 -10.13 5.68 0.25
C ASN A 28 -10.17 5.73 -1.28
N MET A 29 -10.03 4.55 -1.90
CA MET A 29 -9.93 4.33 -3.35
C MET A 29 -8.72 5.01 -4.04
N ARG A 30 -7.89 5.77 -3.33
CA ARG A 30 -6.71 6.42 -3.94
C ARG A 30 -5.61 5.40 -4.20
N ILE A 31 -5.13 5.36 -5.44
CA ILE A 31 -3.95 4.59 -5.81
C ILE A 31 -2.73 5.49 -5.74
N GLN A 32 -1.78 5.14 -4.88
CA GLN A 32 -0.60 5.94 -4.62
C GLN A 32 0.66 5.16 -4.99
N LYS A 33 1.60 5.84 -5.65
CA LYS A 33 2.94 5.31 -5.87
C LYS A 33 3.76 5.42 -4.58
N MET A 34 4.38 4.34 -4.17
CA MET A 34 5.19 4.23 -2.97
C MET A 34 6.56 3.64 -3.28
N ASN A 35 7.52 4.01 -2.45
CA ASN A 35 8.80 3.31 -2.37
C ASN A 35 8.65 2.11 -1.43
N VAL A 36 9.42 1.07 -1.70
CA VAL A 36 9.44 -0.19 -0.94
C VAL A 36 10.82 -0.37 -0.34
N GLU A 37 10.88 -0.55 0.97
CA GLU A 37 12.11 -0.88 1.69
C GLU A 37 11.91 -2.22 2.38
N GLN A 38 12.77 -3.19 2.08
CA GLN A 38 12.77 -4.50 2.70
C GLN A 38 13.95 -4.59 3.66
N THR A 39 13.67 -5.01 4.89
CA THR A 39 14.66 -5.30 5.93
C THR A 39 14.58 -6.78 6.30
N ASP A 40 15.49 -7.25 7.15
CA ASP A 40 15.45 -8.61 7.69
C ASP A 40 14.21 -8.89 8.55
N ARG A 41 13.49 -7.85 8.98
CA ARG A 41 12.33 -7.95 9.89
C ARG A 41 11.00 -7.62 9.23
N ASP A 42 11.00 -6.70 8.27
CA ASP A 42 9.78 -6.11 7.75
C ASP A 42 9.93 -5.60 6.32
N THR A 43 8.78 -5.39 5.66
CA THR A 43 8.68 -4.66 4.39
C THR A 43 7.85 -3.40 4.60
N ARG A 44 8.37 -2.26 4.16
CA ARG A 44 7.79 -0.93 4.37
C ARG A 44 7.44 -0.30 3.04
N TYR A 45 6.18 0.06 2.88
CA TYR A 45 5.71 0.89 1.77
C TYR A 45 5.54 2.31 2.30
N PHE A 46 6.23 3.25 1.68
CA PHE A 46 6.27 4.63 2.17
C PHE A 46 6.20 5.65 1.05
N THR A 47 5.67 6.80 1.41
CA THR A 47 5.62 8.00 0.56
C THR A 47 6.06 9.22 1.38
N GLN A 48 5.93 10.41 0.82
CA GLN A 48 6.09 11.67 1.56
C GLN A 48 4.72 12.26 1.88
N VAL A 49 4.53 12.66 3.13
CA VAL A 49 3.41 13.47 3.60
C VAL A 49 4.02 14.69 4.27
N ASP A 50 3.61 15.89 3.85
CA ASP A 50 4.17 17.16 4.31
C ASP A 50 5.71 17.23 4.24
N GLY A 51 6.28 16.64 3.18
CA GLY A 51 7.73 16.59 2.94
C GLY A 51 8.50 15.59 3.82
N GLN A 52 7.84 14.87 4.72
CA GLN A 52 8.45 13.87 5.59
C GLN A 52 8.13 12.45 5.14
N LYS A 53 9.08 11.52 5.35
CA LYS A 53 8.85 10.10 5.09
C LYS A 53 7.71 9.60 5.96
N PHE A 54 6.68 9.05 5.34
CA PHE A 54 5.52 8.46 5.99
C PHE A 54 5.35 7.01 5.55
N VAL A 55 5.51 6.08 6.49
CA VAL A 55 5.29 4.65 6.24
C VAL A 55 3.80 4.38 6.28
N VAL A 56 3.25 3.94 5.15
CA VAL A 56 1.82 3.68 5.00
C VAL A 56 1.50 2.24 5.35
N LEU A 57 2.27 1.30 4.82
CA LEU A 57 2.06 -0.13 5.05
C LEU A 57 3.35 -0.75 5.57
N LEU A 58 3.27 -1.33 6.76
CA LEU A 58 4.31 -2.14 7.36
C LEU A 58 3.85 -3.60 7.32
N LEU A 59 4.60 -4.47 6.67
CA LEU A 59 4.33 -5.90 6.63
C LEU A 59 5.41 -6.64 7.41
N GLN A 60 4.99 -7.52 8.31
CA GLN A 60 5.83 -8.41 9.11
C GLN A 60 5.35 -9.85 8.97
N GLU A 61 6.10 -10.79 9.54
CA GLU A 61 5.71 -12.19 9.52
C GLU A 61 4.36 -12.40 10.24
N GLY A 62 3.33 -12.74 9.46
CA GLY A 62 1.99 -13.07 9.95
C GLY A 62 1.03 -11.88 10.14
N TYR A 63 1.47 -10.62 10.00
CA TYR A 63 0.58 -9.46 10.11
C TYR A 63 1.15 -8.20 9.45
N GLY A 64 0.31 -7.18 9.29
CA GLY A 64 0.73 -5.86 8.89
C GLY A 64 -0.02 -4.75 9.62
N GLU A 65 0.49 -3.54 9.43
CA GLU A 65 -0.09 -2.31 9.96
C GLU A 65 -0.26 -1.32 8.82
N LEU A 66 -1.48 -0.80 8.70
CA LEU A 66 -1.81 0.33 7.84
C LEU A 66 -1.84 1.60 8.68
N HIS A 67 -1.02 2.57 8.32
CA HIS A 67 -0.94 3.89 8.90
C HIS A 67 -1.54 4.89 7.90
N LEU A 68 -2.52 5.68 8.34
CA LEU A 68 -3.16 6.72 7.54
C LEU A 68 -2.77 8.09 8.11
N PRO A 69 -2.44 9.09 7.28
CA PRO A 69 -2.08 10.41 7.78
C PRO A 69 -3.19 11.04 8.63
N GLY A 70 -2.83 11.66 9.76
CA GLY A 70 -3.81 12.24 10.67
C GLY A 70 -4.51 11.25 11.59
N GLU A 71 -4.43 9.94 11.33
CA GLU A 71 -4.95 8.91 12.21
C GLU A 71 -3.98 8.59 13.35
N SER A 72 -4.52 8.50 14.57
CA SER A 72 -3.70 8.30 15.78
C SER A 72 -3.28 6.85 16.02
N LYS A 73 -3.96 5.88 15.38
CA LYS A 73 -3.73 4.44 15.59
C LYS A 73 -3.62 3.72 14.25
N PRO A 74 -2.62 2.82 14.10
CA PRO A 74 -2.58 1.95 12.95
C PRO A 74 -3.74 0.95 12.96
N LEU A 75 -4.16 0.58 11.75
CA LEU A 75 -5.12 -0.48 11.53
C LEU A 75 -4.36 -1.79 11.26
N LYS A 76 -4.71 -2.85 11.97
CA LYS A 76 -4.12 -4.17 11.71
C LYS A 76 -4.69 -4.73 10.42
N VAL A 77 -3.80 -5.18 9.54
CA VAL A 77 -4.15 -5.89 8.31
C VAL A 77 -3.49 -7.25 8.31
N GLY A 78 -4.12 -8.22 7.65
CA GLY A 78 -3.61 -9.57 7.47
C GLY A 78 -3.70 -9.97 6.01
N TYR A 79 -2.90 -10.96 5.61
CA TYR A 79 -3.05 -11.56 4.30
C TYR A 79 -4.37 -12.35 4.24
N ASP A 80 -5.17 -12.09 3.22
CA ASP A 80 -6.39 -12.83 2.93
C ASP A 80 -6.24 -13.51 1.56
N SER A 81 -6.24 -14.84 1.54
CA SER A 81 -6.04 -15.64 0.33
C SER A 81 -7.19 -15.51 -0.67
N ASN A 82 -8.42 -15.32 -0.19
CA ASN A 82 -9.58 -15.15 -1.05
C ASN A 82 -9.54 -13.77 -1.69
N LEU A 83 -9.22 -12.73 -0.92
CA LEU A 83 -9.05 -11.39 -1.46
C LEU A 83 -7.94 -11.35 -2.53
N SER A 84 -6.81 -12.01 -2.25
CA SER A 84 -5.67 -12.10 -3.17
C SER A 84 -6.04 -12.73 -4.51
N SER A 85 -6.93 -13.73 -4.53
CA SER A 85 -7.34 -14.41 -5.77
C SER A 85 -8.26 -13.56 -6.66
N TYR A 86 -8.90 -12.52 -6.11
CA TYR A 86 -9.68 -11.56 -6.89
C TYR A 86 -8.83 -10.42 -7.49
N GLY A 87 -7.54 -10.36 -7.19
CA GLY A 87 -6.66 -9.29 -7.67
C GLY A 87 -6.50 -9.31 -9.19
N ASP A 88 -6.78 -8.17 -9.84
CA ASP A 88 -6.48 -7.93 -11.25
C ASP A 88 -5.39 -6.84 -11.37
N ALA A 89 -4.15 -7.29 -11.56
CA ALA A 89 -3.00 -6.39 -11.67
C ALA A 89 -3.10 -5.41 -12.86
N GLN A 90 -3.75 -5.83 -13.96
CA GLN A 90 -3.89 -4.99 -15.15
C GLN A 90 -4.95 -3.92 -14.93
N ALA A 91 -6.10 -4.28 -14.34
CA ALA A 91 -7.14 -3.31 -13.96
C ALA A 91 -6.58 -2.28 -12.98
N PHE A 92 -5.85 -2.74 -11.96
CA PHE A 92 -5.21 -1.89 -10.96
C PHE A 92 -4.25 -0.86 -11.60
N LEU A 93 -3.36 -1.32 -12.48
CA LEU A 93 -2.43 -0.43 -13.18
C LEU A 93 -3.18 0.57 -14.08
N ASN A 94 -4.22 0.12 -14.78
CA ASN A 94 -5.02 0.98 -15.66
C ASN A 94 -5.75 2.07 -14.87
N GLU A 95 -6.29 1.77 -13.69
CA GLU A 95 -6.91 2.77 -12.81
C GLU A 95 -5.90 3.82 -12.37
N TYR A 96 -4.69 3.42 -11.98
CA TYR A 96 -3.62 4.36 -11.63
C TYR A 96 -3.24 5.28 -12.80
N LEU A 97 -3.15 4.74 -14.02
CA LEU A 97 -2.82 5.53 -15.21
C LEU A 97 -3.93 6.52 -15.61
N LYS A 98 -5.20 6.20 -15.31
CA LYS A 98 -6.35 7.09 -15.57
C LYS A 98 -6.51 8.20 -14.52
N ALA A 99 -6.07 7.95 -13.29
CA ALA A 99 -6.17 8.90 -12.18
C ALA A 99 -5.05 9.96 -12.16
N LYS A 100 -4.08 9.87 -13.08
CA LYS A 100 -3.03 10.85 -13.31
C LYS A 100 -3.52 12.04 -14.12
#